data_AF-A0A4V2QD23-F1
#
_entry.id   AF-A0A4V2QD23-F1
#
_cell.length_a   1.000
_cell.length_b   1.000
_cell.length_c   1.000
_cell.angle_alpha   90.00
_cell.angle_beta   90.00
_cell.angle_gamma   90.00
#
_symmetry.space_group_name_H-M   'P 1'
#
loop_
_entity.id
_entity.type
_entity.pdbx_description
1 polymer ?
#
loop_
_entity_poly.entity_id
_entity_poly.type
_entity_poly.pdbx_seq_one_letter_code
_entity_poly.pdbx_strand_id
1 'polypeptide(L)'
;MKSKMKWAGLLILAMLTVPLFAAVGMAKESKTVKITFINSKGEIQSQLEDAAKRFGKENPGVNLEIVPCPVGQSPFERVSALYAAGSAPTLLMLDGGDLPNLKDKLANLSREKWVKDAAANTLDDCTINKKVIAFPFTVEGYGLIYNKVVLDKAFGGKFDPAAIKTIQGLENAFKKVEASGVAPLIISPMDWSLAAHFLCIAYREQSNRPAAVEQFLENLKKGKVDFG
;
A
#
# COMPACT_ATOMS: atom_id res chain seq x y z
N MET A 1 -30.44 -80.55 -21.19
CA MET A 1 -29.38 -81.15 -22.04
C MET A 1 -28.27 -80.12 -22.19
N LYS A 2 -27.04 -80.51 -21.83
CA LYS A 2 -25.80 -79.69 -21.85
C LYS A 2 -25.50 -79.17 -23.25
N SER A 3 -24.96 -77.96 -23.42
CA SER A 3 -23.67 -77.67 -24.11
C SER A 3 -23.46 -76.14 -24.15
N LYS A 4 -22.42 -75.58 -23.52
CA LYS A 4 -21.00 -75.47 -23.94
C LYS A 4 -20.74 -74.36 -24.96
N MET A 5 -20.08 -73.33 -24.44
CA MET A 5 -19.20 -72.36 -25.10
C MET A 5 -18.28 -73.01 -26.15
N LYS A 6 -18.07 -72.35 -27.29
CA LYS A 6 -16.91 -72.58 -28.17
C LYS A 6 -16.41 -71.27 -28.78
N TRP A 7 -15.16 -70.97 -28.46
CA TRP A 7 -14.28 -70.06 -29.17
C TRP A 7 -13.75 -70.72 -30.46
N ALA A 8 -13.62 -69.91 -31.51
CA ALA A 8 -12.71 -70.05 -32.65
C ALA A 8 -12.60 -68.62 -33.23
N GLY A 9 -11.47 -67.93 -33.30
CA GLY A 9 -10.08 -68.34 -33.45
C GLY A 9 -9.65 -68.00 -34.88
N LEU A 10 -9.00 -66.86 -35.10
CA LEU A 10 -8.03 -66.70 -36.19
C LEU A 10 -7.11 -65.50 -35.95
N LEU A 11 -5.81 -65.82 -36.01
CA LEU A 11 -4.61 -65.02 -35.72
C LEU A 11 -3.87 -64.84 -37.05
N ILE A 12 -3.73 -63.63 -37.58
CA ILE A 12 -2.85 -63.22 -38.69
C ILE A 12 -2.66 -61.70 -38.51
N LEU A 13 -1.50 -61.03 -38.56
CA LEU A 13 -0.08 -61.32 -38.61
C LEU A 13 0.59 -59.97 -38.28
N ALA A 14 1.65 -59.95 -37.48
CA ALA A 14 2.41 -58.74 -37.19
C ALA A 14 3.23 -58.29 -38.40
N MET A 15 3.18 -56.99 -38.74
CA MET A 15 4.28 -56.29 -39.41
C MET A 15 4.52 -54.94 -38.71
N LEU A 16 5.69 -54.84 -38.08
CA LEU A 16 6.29 -53.59 -37.65
C LEU A 16 6.61 -52.72 -38.86
N THR A 17 6.19 -51.46 -38.84
CA THR A 17 6.98 -50.35 -39.38
C THR A 17 6.94 -49.18 -38.39
N VAL A 18 8.14 -48.71 -38.04
CA VAL A 18 8.49 -47.55 -37.20
C VAL A 18 9.12 -46.52 -38.16
N PRO A 19 9.16 -45.19 -37.91
CA PRO A 19 8.23 -44.27 -37.26
C PRO A 19 7.92 -43.04 -38.17
N LEU A 20 6.98 -42.17 -37.78
CA LEU A 20 7.16 -40.74 -38.05
C LEU A 20 6.79 -39.95 -36.80
N PHE A 21 7.85 -39.47 -36.14
CA PHE A 21 7.80 -38.51 -35.05
C PHE A 21 7.13 -37.22 -35.54
N ALA A 22 5.81 -37.11 -35.37
CA ALA A 22 5.18 -35.82 -35.15
C ALA A 22 5.19 -35.62 -33.64
N ALA A 23 6.16 -34.83 -33.16
CA ALA A 23 6.18 -34.36 -31.79
C ALA A 23 4.89 -33.56 -31.55
N VAL A 24 3.85 -34.23 -31.07
CA VAL A 24 2.80 -33.58 -30.30
C VAL A 24 3.51 -33.10 -29.05
N GLY A 25 3.97 -31.85 -29.09
CA GLY A 25 4.47 -31.19 -27.91
C GLY A 25 3.40 -31.35 -26.84
N MET A 26 3.72 -32.12 -25.79
CA MET A 26 3.05 -31.97 -24.52
C MET A 26 3.22 -30.49 -24.17
N ALA A 27 2.21 -29.69 -24.47
CA ALA A 27 2.09 -28.35 -23.93
C ALA A 27 2.03 -28.57 -22.42
N LYS A 28 3.19 -28.37 -21.78
CA LYS A 28 3.31 -28.25 -20.34
C LYS A 28 2.24 -27.24 -19.96
N GLU A 29 1.22 -27.69 -19.23
CA GLU A 29 0.17 -26.84 -18.70
C GLU A 29 0.89 -25.75 -17.91
N SER A 30 1.04 -24.59 -18.54
CA SER A 30 1.79 -23.47 -17.98
C SER A 30 0.92 -22.96 -16.85
N LYS A 31 1.13 -23.46 -15.63
CA LYS A 31 0.46 -22.96 -14.43
C LYS A 31 0.75 -21.47 -14.32
N THR A 32 -0.20 -20.66 -14.76
CA THR A 32 -0.14 -19.22 -14.61
C THR A 32 -0.06 -18.91 -13.12
N VAL A 33 1.02 -18.24 -12.71
CA VAL A 33 1.19 -17.75 -11.35
C VAL A 33 0.34 -16.50 -11.21
N LYS A 34 -0.71 -16.58 -10.37
CA LYS A 34 -1.56 -15.43 -10.05
C LYS A 34 -0.98 -14.70 -8.83
N ILE A 35 -0.70 -13.41 -8.99
CA ILE A 35 -0.25 -12.50 -7.93
C ILE A 35 -1.33 -11.44 -7.77
N THR A 36 -1.79 -11.22 -6.55
CA THR A 36 -2.73 -10.12 -6.23
C THR A 36 -2.03 -9.06 -5.41
N PHE A 37 -2.26 -7.79 -5.77
CA PHE A 37 -1.69 -6.64 -5.10
C PHE A 37 -2.79 -5.69 -4.64
N ILE A 38 -3.01 -5.58 -3.33
CA ILE A 38 -3.90 -4.55 -2.77
C ILE A 38 -3.22 -3.19 -2.87
N ASN A 39 -3.87 -2.28 -3.60
CA ASN A 39 -3.46 -0.89 -3.73
C ASN A 39 -4.28 0.00 -2.78
N SER A 40 -3.63 0.66 -1.81
CA SER A 40 -4.29 1.65 -0.94
C SER A 40 -4.39 3.03 -1.58
N LYS A 41 -3.75 3.26 -2.73
CA LYS A 41 -3.62 4.56 -3.40
C LYS A 41 -4.45 4.63 -4.67
N GLY A 42 -5.72 4.97 -4.54
CA GLY A 42 -6.66 5.06 -5.67
C GLY A 42 -6.20 6.02 -6.77
N GLU A 43 -5.44 7.06 -6.42
CA GLU A 43 -4.92 8.08 -7.32
C GLU A 43 -3.88 7.57 -8.33
N ILE A 44 -3.24 6.42 -8.05
CA ILE A 44 -2.27 5.77 -8.95
C ILE A 44 -2.76 4.43 -9.51
N GLN A 45 -4.04 4.10 -9.36
CA GLN A 45 -4.60 2.80 -9.74
C GLN A 45 -4.31 2.45 -11.21
N SER A 46 -4.57 3.37 -12.15
CA SER A 46 -4.37 3.10 -13.58
C SER A 46 -2.90 2.94 -13.94
N GLN A 47 -2.02 3.71 -13.30
CA GLN A 47 -0.57 3.62 -13.47
C GLN A 47 -0.04 2.27 -12.96
N LEU A 48 -0.55 1.76 -11.84
CA LEU A 48 -0.22 0.43 -11.33
C LEU A 48 -0.76 -0.69 -12.22
N GLU A 49 -1.97 -0.56 -12.76
CA GLU A 49 -2.53 -1.52 -13.71
C GLU A 49 -1.72 -1.58 -15.01
N ASP A 50 -1.26 -0.44 -15.51
CA ASP A 50 -0.40 -0.40 -16.69
C ASP A 50 0.99 -0.98 -16.41
N ALA A 51 1.55 -0.73 -15.22
CA ALA A 51 2.76 -1.40 -14.76
C ALA A 51 2.58 -2.92 -14.67
N ALA A 52 1.44 -3.39 -14.15
CA ALA A 52 1.12 -4.81 -14.07
C ALA A 52 0.98 -5.47 -15.45
N LYS A 53 0.34 -4.80 -16.41
CA LYS A 53 0.27 -5.26 -17.81
C LYS A 53 1.66 -5.37 -18.43
N ARG A 54 2.52 -4.37 -18.21
CA ARG A 54 3.90 -4.39 -18.69
C ARG A 54 4.70 -5.54 -18.06
N PHE A 55 4.58 -5.70 -16.75
CA PHE A 55 5.21 -6.80 -16.02
C PHE A 55 4.80 -8.17 -16.55
N GLY A 56 3.49 -8.38 -16.83
CA GLY A 56 3.00 -9.63 -17.40
C GLY A 56 3.50 -9.89 -18.83
N LYS A 57 3.72 -8.85 -19.65
CA LYS A 57 4.36 -8.99 -20.97
C LYS A 57 5.82 -9.39 -20.86
N GLU A 58 6.55 -8.84 -19.90
CA GLU A 58 7.96 -9.13 -19.64
C GLU A 58 8.16 -10.48 -18.94
N ASN A 59 7.12 -11.00 -18.26
CA ASN A 59 7.15 -12.25 -17.50
C ASN A 59 6.00 -13.18 -17.91
N PRO A 60 6.09 -13.86 -19.07
CA PRO A 60 5.07 -14.78 -19.53
C PRO A 60 4.75 -15.86 -18.49
N GLY A 61 3.46 -16.11 -18.26
CA GLY A 61 2.99 -17.05 -17.24
C GLY A 61 2.81 -16.45 -15.85
N VAL A 62 3.02 -15.15 -15.67
CA VAL A 62 2.66 -14.42 -14.43
C VAL A 62 1.53 -13.44 -14.71
N ASN A 63 0.49 -13.47 -13.89
CA ASN A 63 -0.61 -12.52 -13.92
C ASN A 63 -0.64 -11.71 -12.63
N LEU A 64 -0.35 -10.42 -12.72
CA LEU A 64 -0.42 -9.47 -11.61
C LEU A 64 -1.75 -8.70 -11.68
N GLU A 65 -2.60 -8.92 -10.69
CA GLU A 65 -3.89 -8.24 -10.53
C GLU A 65 -3.77 -7.15 -9.47
N ILE A 66 -4.09 -5.90 -9.85
CA ILE A 66 -4.17 -4.77 -8.92
C ILE A 66 -5.59 -4.68 -8.37
N VAL A 67 -5.74 -4.81 -7.06
CA VAL A 67 -7.02 -4.76 -6.37
C VAL A 67 -7.12 -3.44 -5.59
N PRO A 68 -8.01 -2.52 -5.96
CA PRO A 68 -8.12 -1.25 -5.26
C PRO A 68 -8.70 -1.44 -3.86
N CYS A 69 -8.20 -0.66 -2.90
CA CYS A 69 -8.90 -0.38 -1.66
C CYS A 69 -9.95 0.73 -1.93
N PRO A 70 -11.23 0.51 -1.59
CA PRO A 70 -12.26 1.52 -1.69
C PRO A 70 -11.92 2.81 -0.94
N VAL A 71 -12.33 3.94 -1.51
CA VAL A 71 -12.17 5.26 -0.87
C VAL A 71 -12.88 5.26 0.48
N GLY A 72 -12.17 5.69 1.52
CA GLY A 72 -12.69 5.74 2.89
C GLY A 72 -12.66 4.40 3.65
N GLN A 73 -12.20 3.31 3.03
CA GLN A 73 -11.96 2.04 3.71
C GLN A 73 -10.49 1.96 4.16
N SER A 74 -10.26 1.50 5.40
CA SER A 74 -8.91 1.21 5.88
C SER A 74 -8.28 0.04 5.08
N PRO A 75 -7.05 0.21 4.55
CA PRO A 75 -6.31 -0.87 3.92
C PRO A 75 -6.13 -2.08 4.85
N PHE A 76 -5.81 -1.83 6.12
CA PHE A 76 -5.63 -2.88 7.12
C PHE A 76 -6.92 -3.67 7.39
N GLU A 77 -8.08 -3.00 7.48
CA GLU A 77 -9.37 -3.68 7.65
C GLU A 77 -9.69 -4.57 6.45
N ARG A 78 -9.49 -4.05 5.22
CA ARG A 78 -9.69 -4.82 3.99
C ARG A 78 -8.80 -6.06 3.95
N VAL A 79 -7.52 -5.90 4.26
CA VAL A 79 -6.56 -7.00 4.30
C VAL A 79 -6.94 -8.03 5.37
N SER A 80 -7.35 -7.58 6.56
CA SER A 80 -7.81 -8.46 7.64
C SER A 80 -9.02 -9.30 7.22
N ALA A 81 -9.99 -8.69 6.53
CA ALA A 81 -11.16 -9.40 6.01
C ALA A 81 -10.76 -10.46 4.95
N LEU A 82 -9.84 -10.14 4.04
CA LEU A 82 -9.35 -11.08 3.04
C LEU A 82 -8.55 -12.23 3.66
N TYR A 83 -7.76 -11.97 4.69
CA TYR A 83 -7.11 -13.02 5.48
C TYR A 83 -8.12 -13.95 6.14
N ALA A 84 -9.16 -13.39 6.78
CA ALA A 84 -10.21 -14.17 7.42
C ALA A 84 -11.02 -15.01 6.43
N ALA A 85 -11.22 -14.50 5.21
CA ALA A 85 -11.90 -15.19 4.12
C ALA A 85 -11.03 -16.27 3.42
N GLY A 86 -9.77 -16.44 3.82
CA GLY A 86 -8.85 -17.39 3.17
C GLY A 86 -8.36 -16.96 1.79
N SER A 87 -8.57 -15.69 1.42
CA SER A 87 -8.20 -15.09 0.14
C SER A 87 -7.13 -14.01 0.28
N ALA A 88 -6.16 -14.26 1.17
CA ALA A 88 -5.05 -13.35 1.47
C ALA A 88 -4.31 -12.92 0.19
N PRO A 89 -4.11 -11.60 -0.03
CA PRO A 89 -3.36 -11.12 -1.18
C PRO A 89 -1.88 -11.49 -1.10
N THR A 90 -1.23 -11.55 -2.26
CA THR A 90 0.23 -11.81 -2.35
C THR A 90 1.05 -10.57 -1.95
N LEU A 91 0.59 -9.38 -2.34
CA LEU A 91 1.20 -8.09 -2.07
C LEU A 91 0.18 -7.15 -1.42
N LEU A 92 0.62 -6.38 -0.44
CA LEU A 92 -0.22 -5.50 0.37
C LEU A 92 0.45 -4.12 0.44
N MET A 93 -0.24 -3.07 0.02
CA MET A 93 0.14 -1.70 0.32
C MET A 93 -0.56 -1.29 1.62
N LEU A 94 0.22 -1.00 2.65
CA LEU A 94 -0.26 -0.65 4.00
C LEU A 94 0.55 0.52 4.54
N ASP A 95 -0.04 1.22 5.51
CA ASP A 95 0.65 2.24 6.28
C ASP A 95 1.65 1.59 7.24
N GLY A 96 2.77 2.27 7.51
CA GLY A 96 3.84 1.74 8.36
C GLY A 96 3.36 1.33 9.76
N GLY A 97 2.38 2.07 10.30
CA GLY A 97 1.76 1.79 11.60
C GLY A 97 1.01 0.45 11.69
N ASP A 98 0.60 -0.13 10.56
CA ASP A 98 -0.13 -1.40 10.52
C ASP A 98 0.79 -2.62 10.42
N LEU A 99 2.04 -2.45 9.99
CA LEU A 99 2.99 -3.54 9.81
C LEU A 99 3.21 -4.40 11.08
N PRO A 100 3.31 -3.82 12.30
CA PRO A 100 3.43 -4.61 13.52
C PRO A 100 2.29 -5.60 13.76
N ASN A 101 1.08 -5.29 13.30
CA ASN A 101 -0.09 -6.15 13.44
C ASN A 101 -0.05 -7.37 12.51
N LEU A 102 0.77 -7.31 11.44
CA LEU A 102 0.92 -8.37 10.44
C LEU A 102 2.32 -9.00 10.44
N LYS A 103 3.19 -8.65 11.40
CA LYS A 103 4.60 -9.05 11.42
C LYS A 103 4.86 -10.56 11.19
N ASP A 104 3.97 -11.43 11.67
CA ASP A 104 4.10 -12.88 11.56
C ASP A 104 3.59 -13.43 10.22
N LYS A 105 2.96 -12.58 9.39
CA LYS A 105 2.41 -12.89 8.06
C LYS A 105 3.25 -12.29 6.92
N LEU A 106 4.22 -11.43 7.24
CA LEU A 106 5.04 -10.71 6.27
C LEU A 106 6.37 -11.42 6.02
N ALA A 107 6.82 -11.40 4.77
CA ALA A 107 8.08 -12.01 4.38
C ALA A 107 9.29 -11.25 4.93
N ASN A 108 10.37 -11.96 5.23
CA ASN A 108 11.65 -11.32 5.54
C ASN A 108 12.35 -10.89 4.24
N LEU A 109 12.38 -9.60 3.99
CA LEU A 109 12.94 -8.97 2.79
C LEU A 109 14.36 -8.42 3.01
N SER A 110 14.97 -8.64 4.17
CA SER A 110 16.31 -8.10 4.50
C SER A 110 17.43 -8.43 3.51
N ARG A 111 17.25 -9.47 2.68
CA ARG A 111 18.25 -9.92 1.69
C ARG A 111 17.95 -9.45 0.28
N GLU A 112 16.88 -8.70 0.07
CA GLU A 112 16.52 -8.21 -1.25
C GLU A 112 17.52 -7.15 -1.73
N LYS A 113 17.82 -7.17 -3.03
CA LYS A 113 18.85 -6.30 -3.62
C LYS A 113 18.55 -4.82 -3.45
N TRP A 114 17.27 -4.43 -3.49
CA TRP A 114 16.82 -3.05 -3.37
C TRP A 114 17.02 -2.45 -1.98
N VAL A 115 17.26 -3.28 -0.94
CA VAL A 115 17.47 -2.79 0.43
C VAL A 115 18.66 -1.84 0.50
N LYS A 116 19.69 -2.08 -0.31
CA LYS A 116 20.88 -1.20 -0.38
C LYS A 116 20.61 0.15 -1.07
N ASP A 117 19.53 0.22 -1.84
CA ASP A 117 19.14 1.39 -2.63
C ASP A 117 18.11 2.25 -1.87
N ALA A 118 17.71 1.83 -0.65
CA ALA A 118 16.78 2.56 0.18
C ALA A 118 17.38 3.91 0.62
N ALA A 119 16.57 4.96 0.56
CA ALA A 119 16.94 6.27 1.06
C ALA A 119 17.11 6.25 2.60
N ALA A 120 17.84 7.23 3.13
CA ALA A 120 18.06 7.34 4.57
C ALA A 120 16.72 7.37 5.32
N ASN A 121 16.65 6.60 6.41
CA ASN A 121 15.51 6.46 7.32
C ASN A 121 14.22 5.87 6.74
N THR A 122 14.16 5.51 5.44
CA THR A 122 12.91 4.94 4.87
C THR A 122 12.66 3.49 5.28
N LEU A 123 13.70 2.79 5.75
CA LEU A 123 13.59 1.43 6.25
C LEU A 123 13.14 1.37 7.72
N ASP A 124 13.18 2.47 8.46
CA ASP A 124 12.91 2.48 9.90
C ASP A 124 11.50 1.98 10.19
N ASP A 125 10.51 2.50 9.47
CA ASP A 125 9.11 2.09 9.58
C ASP A 125 8.84 0.70 9.00
N CYS A 126 9.75 0.17 8.17
CA CYS A 126 9.64 -1.15 7.55
C CYS A 126 10.45 -2.23 8.27
N THR A 127 11.09 -1.90 9.40
CA THR A 127 11.99 -2.81 10.14
C THR A 127 11.42 -3.20 11.49
N ILE A 128 11.15 -4.48 11.67
CA ILE A 128 10.69 -5.04 12.96
C ILE A 128 11.64 -6.14 13.38
N ASN A 129 12.10 -6.10 14.64
CA ASN A 129 13.02 -7.10 15.20
C ASN A 129 14.27 -7.31 14.32
N LYS A 130 14.84 -6.22 13.79
CA LYS A 130 15.99 -6.20 12.86
C LYS A 130 15.75 -6.89 11.51
N LYS A 131 14.49 -7.12 11.13
CA LYS A 131 14.10 -7.66 9.82
C LYS A 131 13.36 -6.59 9.03
N VAL A 132 13.76 -6.39 7.78
CA VAL A 132 13.02 -5.57 6.83
C VAL A 132 11.85 -6.43 6.34
N ILE A 133 10.62 -5.98 6.57
CA ILE A 133 9.40 -6.75 6.31
C ILE A 133 8.50 -6.12 5.24
N ALA A 134 8.88 -4.94 4.74
CA ALA A 134 8.15 -4.23 3.71
C ALA A 134 9.10 -3.44 2.80
N PHE A 135 8.65 -3.17 1.57
CA PHE A 135 9.30 -2.26 0.66
C PHE A 135 8.75 -0.84 0.89
N PRO A 136 9.59 0.17 1.18
CA PRO A 136 9.14 1.55 1.37
C PRO A 136 8.74 2.16 0.01
N PHE A 137 7.44 2.21 -0.27
CA PHE A 137 6.93 2.62 -1.57
C PHE A 137 6.82 4.15 -1.73
N THR A 138 6.26 4.83 -0.74
CA THR A 138 6.04 6.29 -0.76
C THR A 138 6.25 6.90 0.61
N VAL A 139 6.71 8.15 0.65
CA VAL A 139 6.72 8.99 1.85
C VAL A 139 5.66 10.08 1.66
N GLU A 140 4.85 10.29 2.68
CA GLU A 140 3.83 11.34 2.71
C GLU A 140 4.14 12.35 3.80
N GLY A 141 3.71 13.59 3.60
CA GLY A 141 3.94 14.68 4.53
C GLY A 141 2.72 15.58 4.64
N TYR A 142 2.61 16.23 5.79
CA TYR A 142 1.57 17.22 6.06
C TYR A 142 2.06 18.61 5.71
N GLY A 143 1.14 19.45 5.20
CA GLY A 143 1.45 20.83 4.90
C GLY A 143 0.20 21.66 4.66
N LEU A 144 0.38 22.99 4.69
CA LEU A 144 -0.66 23.94 4.31
C LEU A 144 -0.51 24.27 2.83
N ILE A 145 -1.55 23.98 2.06
CA ILE A 145 -1.69 24.51 0.70
C ILE A 145 -2.24 25.93 0.81
N TYR A 146 -1.65 26.89 0.11
CA TYR A 146 -2.04 28.29 0.19
C TYR A 146 -2.35 28.89 -1.18
N ASN A 147 -3.25 29.88 -1.19
CA ASN A 147 -3.53 30.68 -2.37
C ASN A 147 -2.62 31.92 -2.38
N LYS A 148 -1.66 31.94 -3.31
CA LYS A 148 -0.69 33.04 -3.44
C LYS A 148 -1.36 34.41 -3.64
N VAL A 149 -2.39 34.49 -4.46
CA VAL A 149 -3.08 35.76 -4.79
C VAL A 149 -3.77 36.34 -3.55
N VAL A 150 -4.37 35.48 -2.72
CA VAL A 150 -5.01 35.89 -1.47
C VAL A 150 -3.97 36.43 -0.49
N LEU A 151 -2.86 35.72 -0.31
CA LEU A 151 -1.78 36.18 0.58
C LEU A 151 -1.13 37.46 0.06
N ASP A 152 -0.82 37.55 -1.24
CA ASP A 152 -0.21 38.75 -1.80
C ASP A 152 -1.11 39.97 -1.61
N LYS A 153 -2.43 39.82 -1.79
CA LYS A 153 -3.42 40.88 -1.54
C LYS A 153 -3.49 41.25 -0.06
N ALA A 154 -3.57 40.27 0.84
CA ALA A 154 -3.67 40.51 2.29
C ALA A 154 -2.42 41.15 2.89
N PHE A 155 -1.25 40.91 2.28
CA PHE A 155 0.03 41.45 2.71
C PHE A 155 0.50 42.68 1.91
N GLY A 156 -0.28 43.14 0.93
CA GLY A 156 -0.01 44.36 0.17
C GLY A 156 1.16 44.24 -0.82
N GLY A 157 1.46 43.03 -1.30
CA GLY A 157 2.58 42.77 -2.21
C GLY A 157 2.99 41.30 -2.19
N LYS A 158 4.08 40.97 -2.88
CA LYS A 158 4.56 39.58 -2.97
C LYS A 158 4.88 39.03 -1.57
N PHE A 159 4.12 38.02 -1.15
CA PHE A 159 4.29 37.32 0.11
C PHE A 159 5.29 36.17 -0.04
N ASP A 160 6.13 36.00 1.00
CA ASP A 160 7.04 34.87 1.15
C ASP A 160 6.54 33.93 2.26
N PRO A 161 6.06 32.71 1.93
CA PRO A 161 5.60 31.76 2.93
C PRO A 161 6.70 31.30 3.89
N ALA A 162 7.98 31.37 3.49
CA ALA A 162 9.10 31.01 4.37
C ALA A 162 9.30 32.00 5.54
N ALA A 163 8.60 33.15 5.50
CA ALA A 163 8.57 34.10 6.60
C ALA A 163 7.72 33.60 7.79
N ILE A 164 6.78 32.67 7.59
CA ILE A 164 6.01 32.06 8.67
C ILE A 164 6.83 30.91 9.27
N LYS A 165 7.36 31.14 10.47
CA LYS A 165 8.20 30.17 11.20
C LYS A 165 7.66 29.79 12.57
N THR A 166 6.54 30.39 12.97
CA THR A 166 5.94 30.21 14.30
C THR A 166 4.43 30.13 14.19
N ILE A 167 3.80 29.49 15.17
CA ILE A 167 2.33 29.45 15.30
C ILE A 167 1.77 30.88 15.37
N GLN A 168 2.40 31.76 16.15
CA GLN A 168 1.99 33.17 16.22
C GLN A 168 2.08 33.88 14.87
N GLY A 169 3.12 33.59 14.07
CA GLY A 169 3.26 34.11 12.72
C GLY A 169 2.14 33.63 11.78
N LEU A 170 1.75 32.36 11.92
CA LEU A 170 0.64 31.76 11.17
C LEU A 170 -0.70 32.39 11.57
N GLU A 171 -0.97 32.55 12.87
CA GLU A 171 -2.16 33.24 13.38
C GLU A 171 -2.27 34.68 12.85
N ASN A 172 -1.15 35.40 12.83
CA ASN A 172 -1.12 36.77 12.32
C ASN A 172 -1.40 36.80 10.81
N ALA A 173 -0.94 35.79 10.06
CA ALA A 173 -1.27 35.66 8.65
C ALA A 173 -2.76 35.40 8.44
N PHE A 174 -3.38 34.54 9.25
CA PHE A 174 -4.82 34.31 9.21
C PHE A 174 -5.62 35.58 9.50
N LYS A 175 -5.28 36.33 10.55
CA LYS A 175 -5.94 37.62 10.86
C LYS A 175 -5.84 38.62 9.71
N LYS A 176 -4.70 38.68 9.01
CA LYS A 176 -4.55 39.56 7.83
C LYS A 176 -5.42 39.14 6.65
N VAL A 177 -5.51 37.84 6.38
CA VAL A 177 -6.38 37.32 5.32
C VAL A 177 -7.84 37.59 5.65
N GLU A 178 -8.25 37.37 6.89
CA GLU A 178 -9.60 37.66 7.37
C GLU A 178 -9.97 39.14 7.23
N ALA A 179 -9.04 40.04 7.58
CA ALA A 179 -9.22 41.48 7.39
C ALA A 179 -9.40 41.91 5.92
N SER A 180 -9.02 41.05 4.96
CA SER A 180 -9.26 41.27 3.52
C SER A 180 -10.65 40.81 3.05
N GLY A 181 -11.47 40.27 3.94
CA GLY A 181 -12.80 39.72 3.66
C GLY A 181 -12.80 38.29 3.12
N VAL A 182 -11.68 37.57 3.23
CA VAL A 182 -11.53 36.20 2.76
C VAL A 182 -11.33 35.28 3.97
N ALA A 183 -11.99 34.11 3.96
CA ALA A 183 -11.78 33.11 5.01
C ALA A 183 -10.31 32.66 5.02
N PRO A 184 -9.61 32.71 6.17
CA PRO A 184 -8.18 32.43 6.23
C PRO A 184 -7.81 30.95 6.14
N LEU A 185 -8.78 30.07 6.44
CA LEU A 185 -8.60 28.63 6.46
C LEU A 185 -9.88 27.95 5.97
N ILE A 186 -9.70 26.93 5.14
CA ILE A 186 -10.77 26.02 4.72
C ILE A 186 -10.31 24.62 5.10
N ILE A 187 -11.12 23.95 5.91
CA ILE A 187 -10.88 22.57 6.34
C ILE A 187 -11.86 21.69 5.58
N SER A 188 -11.37 20.59 5.02
CA SER A 188 -12.23 19.61 4.36
C SER A 188 -13.23 19.01 5.36
N PRO A 189 -14.52 18.92 5.02
CA PRO A 189 -15.53 18.34 5.93
C PRO A 189 -15.49 16.80 5.98
N MET A 190 -14.52 16.18 5.31
CA MET A 190 -14.42 14.72 5.26
C MET A 190 -13.82 14.19 6.56
N ASP A 191 -14.62 13.47 7.37
CA ASP A 191 -14.22 12.94 8.67
C ASP A 191 -12.94 12.10 8.60
N TRP A 192 -12.82 11.24 7.58
CA TRP A 192 -11.62 10.43 7.37
C TRP A 192 -10.37 11.28 7.15
N SER A 193 -10.50 12.44 6.50
CA SER A 193 -9.39 13.34 6.25
C SER A 193 -9.05 14.12 7.53
N LEU A 194 -10.06 14.69 8.19
CA LEU A 194 -9.88 15.49 9.39
C LEU A 194 -9.31 14.67 10.55
N ALA A 195 -9.94 13.53 10.85
CA ALA A 195 -9.53 12.67 11.95
C ALA A 195 -8.22 11.94 11.65
N ALA A 196 -8.03 11.35 10.47
CA ALA A 196 -6.81 10.57 10.22
C ALA A 196 -5.55 11.44 10.05
N HIS A 197 -5.69 12.71 9.65
CA HIS A 197 -4.55 13.58 9.37
C HIS A 197 -4.30 14.59 10.50
N PHE A 198 -5.28 15.42 10.87
CA PHE A 198 -5.04 16.50 11.85
C PHE A 198 -4.93 16.00 13.29
N LEU A 199 -5.72 15.01 13.68
CA LEU A 199 -5.65 14.45 15.03
C LEU A 199 -4.28 13.80 15.29
N CYS A 200 -3.77 13.04 14.30
CA CYS A 200 -2.45 12.42 14.38
C CYS A 200 -1.33 13.46 14.54
N ILE A 201 -1.41 14.61 13.85
CA ILE A 201 -0.47 15.72 14.03
C ILE A 201 -0.50 16.22 15.48
N ALA A 202 -1.69 16.44 16.06
CA ALA A 202 -1.80 16.93 17.44
C ALA A 202 -1.12 15.99 18.46
N TYR A 203 -1.20 14.68 18.24
CA TYR A 203 -0.48 13.70 19.05
C TYR A 203 1.02 13.66 18.76
N ARG A 204 1.44 13.79 17.50
CA ARG A 204 2.84 13.70 17.09
C ARG A 204 3.68 14.90 17.52
N GLU A 205 3.09 16.09 17.52
CA GLU A 205 3.76 17.37 17.81
C GLU A 205 4.03 17.58 19.31
N GLN A 206 3.64 16.65 20.18
CA GLN A 206 3.94 16.72 21.62
C GLN A 206 5.45 16.69 21.92
N SER A 207 6.25 16.10 21.04
CA SER A 207 7.72 16.14 21.14
C SER A 207 8.39 15.79 19.81
N ASN A 208 9.56 16.36 19.56
CA ASN A 208 10.43 15.91 18.48
C ASN A 208 11.08 14.53 18.75
N ARG A 209 11.00 14.00 19.98
CA ARG A 209 11.53 12.67 20.35
C ARG A 209 10.44 11.60 20.30
N PRO A 210 10.54 10.56 19.44
CA PRO A 210 9.52 9.51 19.33
C PRO A 210 9.17 8.83 20.67
N ALA A 211 10.16 8.49 21.49
CA ALA A 211 9.93 7.86 22.79
C ALA A 211 9.15 8.76 23.78
N ALA A 212 9.28 10.09 23.66
CA ALA A 212 8.50 11.00 24.49
C ALA A 212 7.04 11.08 24.02
N VAL A 213 6.80 11.01 22.71
CA VAL A 213 5.44 10.91 22.14
C VAL A 213 4.78 9.59 22.57
N GLU A 214 5.50 8.47 22.50
CA GLU A 214 4.99 7.17 22.96
C GLU A 214 4.64 7.19 24.45
N GLN A 215 5.52 7.75 25.29
CA GLN A 215 5.24 7.91 26.72
C GLN A 215 4.04 8.84 26.99
N PHE A 216 3.89 9.90 26.20
CA PHE A 216 2.72 10.78 26.26
C PHE A 216 1.44 9.99 25.95
N LEU A 217 1.41 9.20 24.86
CA LEU A 217 0.26 8.38 24.48
C LEU A 217 -0.06 7.33 25.56
N GLU A 218 0.95 6.72 26.16
CA GLU A 218 0.78 5.79 27.28
C GLU A 218 0.21 6.46 28.54
N ASN A 219 0.61 7.68 28.83
CA ASN A 219 0.06 8.46 29.94
C ASN A 219 -1.39 8.87 29.65
N LEU A 220 -1.70 9.21 28.40
CA LEU A 220 -3.05 9.59 27.99
C LEU A 220 -4.01 8.41 28.15
N LYS A 221 -3.63 7.20 27.68
CA LYS A 221 -4.40 5.96 27.90
C LYS A 221 -4.66 5.66 29.38
N LYS A 222 -3.76 6.09 30.27
CA LYS A 222 -3.85 5.91 31.73
C LYS A 222 -4.57 7.06 32.44
N GLY A 223 -5.06 8.06 31.71
CA GLY A 223 -5.69 9.26 32.28
C GLY A 223 -4.74 10.13 33.11
N LYS A 224 -3.43 10.07 32.84
CA LYS A 224 -2.40 10.80 33.60
C LYS A 224 -2.01 12.14 32.98
N VAL A 225 -2.50 12.42 31.78
CA VAL A 225 -2.33 13.70 31.07
C VAL A 225 -3.65 14.04 30.41
N ASP A 226 -3.94 15.33 30.31
CA ASP A 226 -5.09 15.85 29.56
C ASP A 226 -4.63 16.33 28.19
N PHE A 227 -5.53 16.21 27.21
CA PHE A 227 -5.35 16.79 25.89
C PHE A 227 -5.97 18.20 25.97
N GLY A 228 -5.12 19.19 26.27
CA GLY A 228 -5.53 20.54 26.64
C GLY A 228 -6.54 21.20 25.72
#